data_AF-A0A0F9GAE8-F1
#
_entry.id   AF-A0A0F9GAE8-F1
#
_cell.length_a   1.000
_cell.length_b   1.000
_cell.length_c   1.000
_cell.angle_alpha   90.00
_cell.angle_beta   90.00
_cell.angle_gamma   90.00
#
_symmetry.space_group_name_H-M   'P 1'
#
loop_
_entity.id
_entity.type
_entity.pdbx_description
1 polymer ?
#
loop_
_entity_poly.entity_id
_entity_poly.type
_entity_poly.pdbx_seq_one_letter_code
_entity_poly.pdbx_strand_id
1 'polypeptide(L)'
;TGGGAADTIDFDLKAVALTNDDALDASWGTAQNVTDTFLAQNDVHITGESSALTIGGTPAEGDIIIFDLSRDVASDDLAGDADIIGIRLILTRDNIGD
;
A
#
# COMPACT_ATOMS: atom_id res chain seq x y z
N THR A 1 16.69 -17.21 4.38
CA THR A 1 15.99 -18.50 4.25
C THR A 1 14.73 -18.25 3.45
N GLY A 2 14.32 -19.15 2.55
CA GLY A 2 13.11 -18.93 1.74
C GLY A 2 11.82 -19.15 2.51
N GLY A 3 10.72 -18.63 1.97
CA GLY A 3 9.37 -18.95 2.43
C GLY A 3 8.95 -20.37 2.05
N GLY A 4 8.09 -20.96 2.87
CA GLY A 4 7.32 -22.15 2.55
C GLY A 4 6.12 -21.82 1.66
N ALA A 5 5.64 -22.79 0.87
CA ALA A 5 4.54 -22.59 -0.09
C ALA A 5 3.16 -22.28 0.55
N ALA A 6 3.06 -22.31 1.87
CA ALA A 6 1.87 -21.92 2.62
C ALA A 6 2.09 -20.66 3.46
N ASP A 7 3.31 -20.12 3.47
CA ASP A 7 3.62 -18.92 4.20
C ASP A 7 2.87 -17.76 3.56
N THR A 8 2.40 -16.82 4.37
CA THR A 8 1.71 -15.63 3.95
C THR A 8 2.61 -14.41 4.11
N ILE A 9 2.27 -13.38 3.35
CA ILE A 9 2.75 -12.02 3.54
C ILE A 9 1.56 -11.08 3.57
N ASP A 10 1.56 -10.11 4.47
CA ASP A 10 0.51 -9.10 4.55
C ASP A 10 1.12 -7.71 4.35
N PHE A 11 0.59 -6.99 3.36
CA PHE A 11 0.99 -5.61 3.08
C PHE A 11 -0.13 -4.64 3.39
N ASP A 12 0.23 -3.58 4.10
CA ASP A 12 -0.62 -2.43 4.41
C ASP A 12 -0.24 -1.23 3.56
N LEU A 13 -1.24 -0.59 2.95
CA LEU A 13 -1.07 0.68 2.26
C LEU A 13 -2.03 1.72 2.82
N LYS A 14 -1.50 2.89 3.17
CA LYS A 14 -2.28 4.09 3.51
C LYS A 14 -1.73 5.32 2.80
N ALA A 15 -2.56 6.36 2.70
CA ALA A 15 -2.16 7.60 2.05
C ALA A 15 -2.70 8.85 2.76
N VAL A 16 -1.99 9.96 2.59
CA VAL A 16 -2.37 11.28 3.08
C VAL A 16 -2.10 12.33 1.99
N ALA A 17 -3.00 13.29 1.85
CA ALA A 17 -2.78 14.49 1.05
C ALA A 17 -2.17 15.58 1.92
N LEU A 18 -1.16 16.27 1.42
CA LEU A 18 -0.52 17.40 2.07
C LEU A 18 -0.24 18.52 1.06
N THR A 19 -0.41 19.76 1.50
CA THR A 19 -0.02 20.97 0.79
C THR A 19 1.14 21.69 1.47
N ASN A 20 1.58 22.79 0.87
CA ASN A 20 2.61 23.63 1.48
C ASN A 20 2.10 24.25 2.78
N ASP A 21 2.88 24.11 3.86
CA ASP A 21 2.58 24.58 5.23
C ASP A 21 1.59 23.70 6.03
N ASP A 22 1.22 22.54 5.50
CA ASP A 22 0.45 21.55 6.28
C ASP A 22 1.30 20.89 7.37
N ALA A 23 0.62 20.53 8.46
CA ALA A 23 1.22 19.76 9.53
C ALA A 23 1.57 18.35 9.04
N LEU A 24 2.83 17.92 9.21
CA LEU A 24 3.29 16.60 8.78
C LEU A 24 2.63 15.43 9.56
N ASP A 25 1.98 15.73 10.68
CA ASP A 25 1.19 14.77 11.48
C ASP A 25 -0.31 14.77 11.11
N ALA A 26 -0.66 15.26 9.91
CA ALA A 26 -2.01 15.15 9.38
C ALA A 26 -2.54 13.71 9.44
N SER A 27 -3.85 13.59 9.68
CA SER A 27 -4.52 12.30 9.77
C SER A 27 -4.45 11.53 8.45
N TRP A 28 -3.80 10.38 8.49
CA TRP A 28 -3.73 9.44 7.39
C TRP A 28 -5.08 8.79 7.13
N GLY A 29 -5.29 8.36 5.88
CA GLY A 29 -6.40 7.48 5.54
C GLY A 29 -6.30 6.12 6.22
N THR A 30 -7.42 5.39 6.27
CA THR A 30 -7.45 4.03 6.81
C THR A 30 -6.61 3.10 5.93
N ALA A 31 -5.64 2.41 6.54
CA ALA A 31 -4.84 1.41 5.85
C ALA A 31 -5.73 0.31 5.25
N GLN A 32 -5.41 -0.08 4.02
CA GLN A 32 -5.99 -1.25 3.38
C GLN A 32 -4.92 -2.34 3.32
N ASN A 33 -5.28 -3.53 3.76
CA ASN A 33 -4.36 -4.66 3.83
C ASN A 33 -4.65 -5.69 2.73
N VAL A 34 -3.61 -6.38 2.28
CA VAL A 34 -3.71 -7.52 1.36
C VAL A 34 -2.82 -8.63 1.87
N THR A 35 -3.43 -9.71 2.35
CA THR A 35 -2.74 -10.96 2.63
C THR A 35 -2.59 -11.77 1.34
N ASP A 36 -1.38 -12.24 1.06
CA ASP A 36 -1.09 -13.09 -0.09
C ASP A 36 -0.23 -14.30 0.29
N THR A 37 -0.30 -15.37 -0.51
CA THR A 37 0.43 -16.61 -0.26
C THR A 37 1.75 -16.62 -1.03
N PHE A 38 2.85 -16.98 -0.36
CA PHE A 38 4.15 -17.14 -0.98
C PHE A 38 4.11 -18.14 -2.14
N LEU A 39 4.68 -17.74 -3.28
CA LEU A 39 4.74 -18.57 -4.49
C LEU A 39 6.14 -19.15 -4.74
N ALA A 40 7.11 -18.27 -4.98
CA ALA A 40 8.46 -18.64 -5.35
C ALA A 40 9.46 -17.60 -4.85
N GLN A 41 10.69 -18.05 -4.60
CA GLN A 41 11.79 -17.17 -4.22
C GLN A 41 12.41 -16.56 -5.48
N ASN A 42 12.81 -15.29 -5.38
CA ASN A 42 13.58 -14.59 -6.42
C ASN A 42 12.85 -14.38 -7.76
N ASP A 43 11.51 -14.41 -7.71
CA ASP A 43 10.61 -14.13 -8.83
C ASP A 43 9.78 -12.86 -8.56
N VAL A 44 9.26 -12.24 -9.62
CA VAL A 44 8.30 -11.14 -9.48
C VAL A 44 6.97 -11.72 -9.02
N HIS A 45 6.52 -11.30 -7.84
CA HIS A 45 5.21 -11.62 -7.30
C HIS A 45 4.35 -10.35 -7.23
N ILE A 46 3.13 -10.39 -7.76
CA ILE A 46 2.18 -9.29 -7.72
C ILE A 46 0.99 -9.73 -6.89
N THR A 47 0.72 -9.00 -5.81
CA THR A 47 -0.39 -9.31 -4.92
C THR A 47 -1.75 -9.08 -5.57
N GLY A 48 -2.80 -9.58 -4.91
CA GLY A 48 -4.17 -9.17 -5.16
C GLY A 48 -4.35 -7.65 -5.11
N GLU A 49 -5.39 -7.16 -5.79
CA GLU A 49 -5.80 -5.75 -5.69
C GLU A 49 -6.35 -5.48 -4.28
N SER A 50 -5.96 -4.33 -3.69
CA SER A 50 -6.51 -3.90 -2.41
C SER A 50 -7.96 -3.45 -2.55
N SER A 51 -8.64 -3.29 -1.42
CA SER A 51 -9.86 -2.48 -1.40
C SER A 51 -9.56 -1.03 -1.78
N ALA A 52 -10.60 -0.27 -2.14
CA ALA A 52 -10.47 1.13 -2.49
C ALA A 52 -9.86 1.93 -1.32
N LEU A 53 -8.76 2.64 -1.61
CA LEU A 53 -8.05 3.43 -0.62
C LEU A 53 -8.67 4.83 -0.49
N THR A 54 -8.99 5.24 0.74
CA THR A 54 -9.38 6.63 1.05
C THR A 54 -8.15 7.43 1.45
N ILE A 55 -7.91 8.57 0.78
CA ILE A 55 -6.79 9.45 1.08
C ILE A 55 -7.17 10.37 2.25
N GLY A 56 -6.35 10.40 3.30
CA GLY A 56 -6.50 11.32 4.43
C GLY A 56 -6.09 12.77 4.09
N GLY A 57 -6.14 13.68 5.06
CA GLY A 57 -5.60 15.04 4.90
C GLY A 57 -6.47 16.04 4.11
N THR A 58 -7.72 15.70 3.75
CA THR A 58 -8.63 16.56 2.95
C THR A 58 -8.06 16.93 1.58
N PRO A 59 -7.93 15.96 0.65
CA PRO A 59 -7.30 16.19 -0.64
C PRO A 59 -7.92 17.35 -1.43
N ALA A 60 -7.06 18.23 -1.93
CA ALA A 60 -7.38 19.38 -2.77
C ALA A 60 -6.52 19.39 -4.05
N GLU A 61 -6.89 20.26 -4.99
CA GLU A 61 -6.12 20.44 -6.22
C GLU A 61 -4.72 20.99 -5.91
N GLY A 62 -3.69 20.35 -6.46
CA GLY A 62 -2.29 20.74 -6.25
C GLY A 62 -1.61 20.07 -5.05
N ASP A 63 -2.34 19.25 -4.29
CA ASP A 63 -1.76 18.53 -3.14
C ASP A 63 -0.82 17.40 -3.56
N ILE A 64 0.14 17.13 -2.69
CA ILE A 64 1.02 15.97 -2.78
C ILE A 64 0.33 14.81 -2.06
N ILE A 65 0.21 13.68 -2.76
CA ILE A 65 -0.24 12.42 -2.14
C ILE A 65 0.99 11.62 -1.70
N ILE A 66 1.10 11.38 -0.41
CA ILE A 66 2.14 10.54 0.18
C ILE A 66 1.54 9.17 0.50
N PHE A 67 2.24 8.12 0.08
CA PHE A 67 1.89 6.74 0.36
C PHE A 67 2.86 6.17 1.40
N ASP A 68 2.31 5.43 2.36
CA ASP A 68 3.06 4.62 3.32
C ASP A 68 2.70 3.16 3.09
N LEU A 69 3.70 2.38 2.68
CA LEU A 69 3.60 0.96 2.38
C LEU A 69 4.46 0.20 3.39
N SER A 70 3.83 -0.68 4.14
CA SER A 70 4.50 -1.50 5.15
C SER A 70 4.09 -2.96 5.02
N ARG A 71 4.94 -3.86 5.52
CA ARG A 71 4.60 -5.26 5.76
C ARG A 71 4.12 -5.42 7.20
N ASP A 72 2.95 -6.03 7.41
CA ASP A 72 2.45 -6.37 8.74
C ASP A 72 2.86 -7.78 9.16
N VAL A 73 4.02 -7.86 9.82
CA VAL A 73 4.57 -9.11 10.37
C VAL A 73 3.76 -9.67 11.55
N ALA A 74 2.80 -8.92 12.10
CA ALA A 74 1.88 -9.46 13.11
C ALA A 74 0.74 -10.28 12.47
N SER A 75 0.48 -10.06 11.19
CA SER A 75 -0.59 -10.70 10.41
C SER A 75 -0.07 -11.73 9.39
N ASP A 76 1.26 -11.89 9.28
CA ASP A 76 1.89 -12.83 8.36
C ASP A 76 2.87 -13.81 9.04
N ASP A 77 3.29 -14.86 8.33
CA ASP A 77 4.18 -15.91 8.88
C ASP A 77 5.43 -16.19 8.03
N LEU A 78 5.68 -15.40 6.97
CA LEU A 78 6.89 -15.52 6.16
C LEU A 78 8.15 -15.19 6.99
N ALA A 79 8.96 -16.21 7.30
CA ALA A 79 10.19 -16.01 8.08
C ALA A 79 11.34 -15.33 7.30
N GLY A 80 11.18 -15.19 5.98
CA GLY A 80 12.17 -14.55 5.09
C GLY A 80 11.90 -13.07 4.84
N ASP A 81 12.86 -12.44 4.18
CA ASP A 81 12.71 -11.06 3.71
C ASP A 81 11.80 -11.00 2.48
N ALA A 82 11.08 -9.89 2.33
CA ALA A 82 10.28 -9.58 1.17
C ALA A 82 10.67 -8.20 0.64
N ASP A 83 11.29 -8.17 -0.54
CA ASP A 83 11.77 -6.95 -1.17
C ASP A 83 10.65 -6.28 -2.00
N ILE A 84 10.31 -5.05 -1.64
CA ILE A 84 9.29 -4.27 -2.34
C ILE A 84 9.95 -3.51 -3.50
N ILE A 85 9.52 -3.81 -4.72
CA ILE A 85 10.02 -3.16 -5.93
C ILE A 85 9.19 -1.92 -6.29
N GLY A 86 7.88 -1.94 -6.00
CA GLY A 86 6.98 -0.82 -6.26
C GLY A 86 5.51 -1.18 -6.10
N ILE A 87 4.62 -0.23 -6.43
CA ILE A 87 3.16 -0.39 -6.39
C ILE A 87 2.54 -0.19 -7.77
N ARG A 88 1.44 -0.89 -8.02
CA ARG A 88 0.57 -0.66 -9.19
C ARG A 88 -0.65 0.13 -8.75
N LEU A 89 -0.72 1.39 -9.16
CA LEU A 89 -1.82 2.29 -8.82
C LEU A 89 -2.94 2.21 -9.87
N ILE A 90 -4.13 1.78 -9.45
CA ILE A 90 -5.34 1.75 -10.27
C ILE A 90 -6.22 2.92 -9.83
N LEU A 91 -6.49 3.86 -10.74
CA LEU A 91 -7.28 5.05 -10.48
C LEU A 91 -8.54 5.03 -11.34
N THR A 92 -9.68 5.23 -10.70
CA THR A 92 -10.91 5.64 -11.39
C THR A 92 -11.05 7.14 -11.19
N ARG A 93 -11.11 7.89 -12.30
CA ARG A 93 -11.42 9.32 -12.28
C ARG A 93 -12.82 9.51 -12.82
N ASP A 94 -13.58 10.36 -12.15
CA ASP A 94 -14.82 10.85 -12.73
C ASP A 94 -14.47 11.71 -13.96
N ASN A 95 -15.22 11.55 -15.05
CA ASN A 95 -15.04 12.32 -16.29
C ASN A 95 -15.52 13.77 -16.12
N ILE A 96 -14.98 14.50 -15.16
CA ILE A 96 -15.14 15.96 -15.14
C ILE A 96 -14.05 16.49 -16.07
N GLY A 97 -14.49 16.98 -17.24
CA GLY A 97 -13.57 17.58 -18.23
C GLY A 97 -12.75 18.69 -17.58
N ASP A 98 -11.46 18.71 -17.91
CA ASP A 98 -10.56 19.85 -17.71
C ASP A 98 -11.14 21.10 -18.39
#